data_AF-A0A3D4FJE9-F1
#
_entry.id   AF-A0A3D4FJE9-F1
#
_cell.length_a   1.000
_cell.length_b   1.000
_cell.length_c   1.000
_cell.angle_alpha   90.00
_cell.angle_beta   90.00
_cell.angle_gamma   90.00
#
_symmetry.space_group_name_H-M   'P 1'
#
loop_
_entity.id
_entity.type
_entity.pdbx_description
1 polymer ?
#
loop_
_entity_poly.entity_id
_entity_poly.type
_entity_poly.pdbx_seq_one_letter_code
_entity_poly.pdbx_strand_id
1 'polypeptide(L)'
;MYLRLLEVETRMNLFSIAIKNIKSNFKNYFLYFVSMVFSVMIYFTFTSIQYNEQIVELVNKRAKIMGAFNASAVIILLFSAVFIWYSNSFFTKKRKKEIGLYSMLGVKKKQIGRMLFYETIAMGVLALAVGIGLGALLSKFFIMILVNLMGSAIVVKFAISMKAIIQTFIVFLILFLITSIHGYSLIYRFKLIELFKAESKAEGEPKASIILAVFSVILLSVAYAVSFHIFEGNFLLRMMFVLFGSIIATYILFSSFIVFLIKKSKKNKRKYYKGMNIISTSQLLYRIKGNARTLATIAILSATTITTMGTAASFYYQSVIKTRDQVPFDYAYSHNQYKDIDNEIESIINKYEDNKLKNKIQVKFIEKDIKLPNVIKMADKSDEMQEASVSIISESSFKEIDKALNNKFNFELKDDEMAYFPQFFSPALMRKFEGEKAIINLNGQSEELTVAKFSEKPLIPVYMTNEIVVVKDELYNKLYSEDNLTTI
;
A
#
# COMPACT_ATOMS: atom_id res chain seq x y z
N MET A 1 12.45 -65.95 -6.50
CA MET A 1 11.28 -65.05 -6.29
C MET A 1 11.53 -64.01 -5.19
N TYR A 2 12.05 -64.41 -4.02
CA TYR A 2 12.46 -63.48 -2.94
C TYR A 2 13.55 -62.46 -3.36
N LEU A 3 14.54 -62.87 -4.15
CA LEU A 3 15.58 -61.97 -4.68
C LEU A 3 15.04 -60.94 -5.69
N ARG A 4 13.99 -61.29 -6.45
CA ARG A 4 13.31 -60.34 -7.36
C ARG A 4 12.47 -59.30 -6.60
N LEU A 5 11.96 -59.62 -5.41
CA LEU A 5 11.26 -58.65 -4.57
C LEU A 5 12.24 -57.64 -3.94
N LEU A 6 13.44 -58.06 -3.57
CA LEU A 6 14.52 -57.19 -3.11
C LEU A 6 15.13 -56.33 -4.26
N GLU A 7 15.20 -56.86 -5.49
CA GLU A 7 15.60 -56.09 -6.69
C GLU A 7 14.56 -55.02 -7.09
N VAL A 8 13.28 -55.28 -6.86
CA VAL A 8 12.21 -54.28 -7.08
C VAL A 8 12.21 -53.22 -5.99
N GLU A 9 12.52 -53.60 -4.75
CA GLU A 9 12.68 -52.66 -3.62
C GLU A 9 13.90 -51.74 -3.79
N THR A 10 14.95 -52.20 -4.48
CA THR A 10 16.16 -51.42 -4.79
C THR A 10 16.04 -50.54 -6.04
N ARG A 11 15.06 -50.77 -6.94
CA ARG A 11 14.78 -49.86 -8.09
C ARG A 11 13.61 -48.90 -7.87
N MET A 12 12.84 -49.01 -6.78
CA MET A 12 11.83 -48.02 -6.42
C MET A 12 12.42 -46.91 -5.54
N ASN A 13 13.13 -45.98 -6.17
CA ASN A 13 13.61 -44.77 -5.50
C ASN A 13 12.41 -43.99 -4.93
N LEU A 14 12.49 -43.45 -3.71
CA LEU A 14 11.42 -42.66 -3.08
C LEU A 14 10.93 -41.51 -3.99
N PHE A 15 11.81 -41.03 -4.88
CA PHE A 15 11.53 -40.05 -5.91
C PHE A 15 10.57 -40.56 -7.01
N SER A 16 10.67 -41.83 -7.44
CA SER A 16 9.76 -42.39 -8.45
C SER A 16 8.35 -42.60 -7.88
N ILE A 17 8.25 -42.91 -6.58
CA ILE A 17 6.98 -42.98 -5.84
C ILE A 17 6.34 -41.59 -5.75
N ALA A 18 7.13 -40.56 -5.43
CA ALA A 18 6.69 -39.17 -5.39
C ALA A 18 6.09 -38.70 -6.74
N ILE A 19 6.77 -38.99 -7.86
CA ILE A 19 6.28 -38.64 -9.21
C ILE A 19 4.96 -39.37 -9.53
N LYS A 20 4.86 -40.66 -9.20
CA LYS A 20 3.65 -41.45 -9.45
C LYS A 20 2.46 -40.93 -8.63
N ASN A 21 2.70 -40.49 -7.40
CA ASN A 21 1.69 -39.84 -6.55
C ASN A 21 1.21 -38.50 -7.12
N ILE A 22 2.12 -37.65 -7.62
CA ILE A 22 1.77 -36.38 -8.28
C ILE A 22 0.83 -36.63 -9.47
N LYS A 23 1.13 -37.64 -10.29
CA LYS A 23 0.33 -37.99 -11.48
C LYS A 23 -1.04 -38.56 -11.13
N SER A 24 -1.11 -39.43 -10.11
CA SER A 24 -2.36 -40.08 -9.66
C SER A 24 -3.35 -39.11 -9.01
N ASN A 25 -2.84 -38.11 -8.28
CA ASN A 25 -3.64 -37.14 -7.52
C ASN A 25 -3.59 -35.72 -8.11
N PHE A 26 -3.48 -35.61 -9.44
CA PHE A 26 -3.18 -34.36 -10.14
C PHE A 26 -4.03 -33.16 -9.70
N LYS A 27 -5.35 -33.32 -9.48
CA LYS A 27 -6.24 -32.20 -9.10
C LYS A 27 -5.85 -31.51 -7.78
N ASN A 28 -5.45 -32.28 -6.76
CA ASN A 28 -5.05 -31.73 -5.47
C ASN A 28 -3.62 -31.16 -5.52
N TYR A 29 -2.73 -31.81 -6.28
CA TYR A 29 -1.37 -31.32 -6.52
C TYR A 29 -1.34 -30.06 -7.39
N PHE A 30 -2.27 -29.95 -8.35
CA PHE A 30 -2.38 -28.81 -9.26
C PHE A 30 -2.74 -27.53 -8.50
N LEU A 31 -3.71 -27.57 -7.58
CA LEU A 31 -4.05 -26.41 -6.74
C LEU A 31 -2.85 -25.95 -5.91
N TYR A 32 -2.10 -26.88 -5.31
CA TYR A 32 -0.90 -26.57 -4.55
C TYR A 32 0.21 -25.97 -5.44
N PHE A 33 0.42 -26.58 -6.62
CA PHE A 33 1.39 -26.13 -7.61
C PHE A 33 1.11 -24.71 -8.11
N VAL A 34 -0.13 -24.43 -8.52
CA VAL A 34 -0.55 -23.12 -9.03
C VAL A 34 -0.35 -22.05 -7.96
N SER A 35 -0.67 -22.35 -6.69
CA SER A 35 -0.40 -21.43 -5.58
C SER A 35 1.08 -21.07 -5.46
N MET A 36 1.98 -22.05 -5.54
CA MET A 36 3.43 -21.79 -5.46
C MET A 36 3.95 -21.03 -6.68
N VAL A 37 3.53 -21.42 -7.88
CA VAL A 37 3.87 -20.73 -9.14
C VAL A 37 3.47 -19.27 -9.06
N PHE A 38 2.26 -18.99 -8.59
CA PHE A 38 1.74 -17.64 -8.45
C PHE A 38 2.55 -16.78 -7.47
N SER A 39 2.94 -17.34 -6.32
CA SER A 39 3.83 -16.64 -5.36
C SER A 39 5.20 -16.34 -5.96
N VAL A 40 5.84 -17.32 -6.61
CA VAL A 40 7.14 -17.12 -7.28
C VAL A 40 7.01 -16.05 -8.35
N MET A 41 5.98 -16.15 -9.19
CA MET A 41 5.73 -15.23 -10.30
C MET A 41 5.60 -13.80 -9.82
N ILE A 42 4.75 -13.51 -8.82
CA ILE A 42 4.56 -12.16 -8.28
C ILE A 42 5.87 -11.60 -7.71
N TYR A 43 6.57 -12.39 -6.89
CA TYR A 43 7.83 -11.95 -6.30
C TYR A 43 8.89 -11.68 -7.36
N PHE A 44 8.99 -12.56 -8.37
CA PHE A 44 9.92 -12.39 -9.48
C PHE A 44 9.60 -11.14 -10.32
N THR A 45 8.32 -10.92 -10.64
CA THR A 45 7.88 -9.71 -11.35
C THR A 45 8.28 -8.45 -10.59
N PHE A 46 8.08 -8.43 -9.26
CA PHE A 46 8.42 -7.27 -8.45
C PHE A 46 9.93 -7.02 -8.37
N THR A 47 10.71 -8.06 -8.09
CA THR A 47 12.18 -7.97 -8.06
C THR A 47 12.76 -7.62 -9.44
N SER A 48 12.13 -8.07 -10.53
CA SER A 48 12.50 -7.67 -11.89
C SER A 48 12.32 -6.18 -12.13
N ILE A 49 11.25 -5.57 -11.60
CA ILE A 49 11.04 -4.11 -11.66
C ILE A 49 12.12 -3.40 -10.82
N GLN A 50 12.35 -3.88 -9.60
CA GLN A 50 13.33 -3.29 -8.67
C GLN A 50 14.75 -3.23 -9.25
N TYR A 51 15.17 -4.27 -9.98
CA TYR A 51 16.50 -4.34 -10.59
C TYR A 51 16.53 -3.98 -12.09
N ASN A 52 15.45 -3.39 -12.63
CA ASN A 52 15.45 -2.93 -14.01
C ASN A 52 16.25 -1.63 -14.12
N GLU A 53 17.26 -1.58 -14.98
CA GLU A 53 18.14 -0.42 -15.13
C GLU A 53 17.38 0.86 -15.54
N GLN A 54 16.36 0.76 -16.41
CA GLN A 54 15.57 1.91 -16.84
C GLN A 54 14.78 2.50 -15.66
N ILE A 55 14.24 1.65 -14.78
CA ILE A 55 13.55 2.08 -13.57
C ILE A 55 14.53 2.63 -12.55
N VAL A 56 15.66 1.95 -12.36
CA VAL A 56 16.70 2.36 -11.41
C VAL A 56 17.28 3.72 -11.82
N GLU A 57 17.51 4.00 -13.10
CA GLU A 57 17.99 5.31 -13.57
C GLU A 57 16.97 6.43 -13.33
N LEU A 58 15.69 6.18 -13.63
CA LEU A 58 14.58 7.10 -13.33
C LEU A 58 14.47 7.41 -11.83
N VAL A 59 14.79 6.42 -11.00
CA VAL A 59 14.55 6.45 -9.56
C VAL A 59 15.80 6.87 -8.76
N ASN A 60 17.01 6.64 -9.27
CA ASN A 60 18.28 6.83 -8.56
C ASN A 60 18.53 8.28 -8.12
N LYS A 61 17.87 9.26 -8.76
CA LYS A 61 17.88 10.66 -8.31
C LYS A 61 17.08 10.88 -7.01
N ARG A 62 16.40 9.86 -6.47
CA ARG A 62 15.48 9.95 -5.33
C ARG A 62 15.62 8.75 -4.38
N ALA A 63 16.56 8.83 -3.42
CA ALA A 63 16.84 7.78 -2.43
C ALA A 63 15.61 7.22 -1.69
N LYS A 64 14.58 8.04 -1.47
CA LYS A 64 13.32 7.63 -0.82
C LYS A 64 12.55 6.56 -1.59
N ILE A 65 12.62 6.55 -2.92
CA ILE A 65 11.87 5.59 -3.76
C ILE A 65 12.54 4.20 -3.72
N MET A 66 13.88 4.14 -3.68
CA MET A 66 14.60 2.86 -3.53
C MET A 66 14.24 2.17 -2.19
N GLY A 67 14.09 2.95 -1.11
CA GLY A 67 13.59 2.46 0.18
C GLY A 67 12.19 1.84 0.07
N ALA A 68 11.29 2.44 -0.70
CA ALA A 68 9.94 1.93 -0.91
C ALA A 68 9.91 0.60 -1.68
N PHE A 69 10.78 0.42 -2.69
CA PHE A 69 10.94 -0.85 -3.40
C PHE A 69 11.46 -1.95 -2.46
N ASN A 70 12.47 -1.66 -1.64
CA ASN A 70 12.98 -2.63 -0.66
C ASN A 70 11.91 -3.05 0.35
N ALA A 71 11.17 -2.09 0.92
CA ALA A 71 10.09 -2.39 1.86
C ALA A 71 9.00 -3.25 1.22
N SER A 72 8.63 -2.94 -0.03
CA SER A 72 7.64 -3.70 -0.79
C SER A 72 8.10 -5.14 -1.07
N ALA A 73 9.37 -5.35 -1.42
CA ALA A 73 9.92 -6.69 -1.62
C ALA A 73 9.84 -7.53 -0.34
N VAL A 74 10.12 -6.95 0.83
CA VAL A 74 9.98 -7.63 2.13
C VAL A 74 8.52 -7.98 2.42
N ILE A 75 7.58 -7.08 2.13
CA ILE A 75 6.14 -7.36 2.32
C ILE A 75 5.69 -8.52 1.41
N ILE A 76 6.06 -8.50 0.13
CA ILE A 76 5.71 -9.57 -0.83
C ILE A 76 6.34 -10.89 -0.41
N LEU A 77 7.57 -10.87 0.12
CA LEU A 77 8.22 -12.05 0.69
C LEU A 77 7.41 -12.62 1.85
N LEU A 78 7.00 -11.79 2.81
CA LEU A 78 6.19 -12.22 3.95
C LEU A 78 4.86 -12.83 3.51
N PHE A 79 4.16 -12.18 2.57
CA PHE A 79 2.92 -12.70 2.00
C PHE A 79 3.14 -14.04 1.29
N SER A 80 4.21 -14.16 0.51
CA SER A 80 4.56 -15.40 -0.18
C SER A 80 4.87 -16.52 0.81
N ALA A 81 5.61 -16.23 1.88
CA ALA A 81 5.92 -17.20 2.93
C ALA A 81 4.66 -17.71 3.65
N VAL A 82 3.76 -16.81 4.06
CA VAL A 82 2.48 -17.18 4.68
C VAL A 82 1.61 -18.00 3.74
N PHE A 83 1.54 -17.60 2.47
CA PHE A 83 0.72 -18.28 1.47
C PHE A 83 1.24 -19.68 1.13
N ILE A 84 2.56 -19.85 0.98
CA ILE A 84 3.20 -21.16 0.79
C ILE A 84 2.99 -22.03 2.03
N TRP A 85 3.16 -21.48 3.24
CA TRP A 85 2.93 -22.21 4.48
C TRP A 85 1.49 -22.73 4.58
N TYR A 86 0.52 -21.85 4.32
CA TYR A 86 -0.89 -22.21 4.32
C TYR A 86 -1.21 -23.27 3.26
N SER A 87 -0.71 -23.08 2.04
CA SER A 87 -0.91 -24.00 0.92
C SER A 87 -0.32 -25.37 1.23
N ASN A 88 0.88 -25.44 1.80
CA ASN A 88 1.52 -26.69 2.21
C ASN A 88 0.74 -27.39 3.33
N SER A 89 0.31 -26.63 4.34
CA SER A 89 -0.51 -27.15 5.44
C SER A 89 -1.85 -27.71 4.97
N PHE A 90 -2.52 -27.01 4.04
CA PHE A 90 -3.77 -27.46 3.43
C PHE A 90 -3.55 -28.73 2.60
N PHE A 91 -2.49 -28.76 1.80
CA PHE A 91 -2.11 -29.91 0.98
C PHE A 91 -1.81 -31.15 1.85
N THR A 92 -1.02 -31.01 2.92
CA THR A 92 -0.75 -32.12 3.85
C THR A 92 -2.02 -32.56 4.60
N LYS A 93 -2.90 -31.63 5.00
CA LYS A 93 -4.18 -31.96 5.66
C LYS A 93 -5.08 -32.82 4.79
N LYS A 94 -5.17 -32.53 3.48
CA LYS A 94 -5.95 -33.34 2.53
C LYS A 94 -5.42 -34.77 2.39
N ARG A 95 -4.11 -34.97 2.55
CA ARG A 95 -3.44 -36.28 2.44
C ARG A 95 -3.31 -37.04 3.75
N LYS A 96 -3.98 -36.58 4.81
CA LYS A 96 -3.99 -37.28 6.11
C LYS A 96 -4.47 -38.73 5.99
N LYS A 97 -5.50 -39.01 5.19
CA LYS A 97 -6.00 -40.39 4.99
C LYS A 97 -4.95 -41.29 4.31
N GLU A 98 -4.23 -40.79 3.31
CA GLU A 98 -3.13 -41.49 2.64
C GLU A 98 -1.95 -41.76 3.60
N ILE A 99 -1.54 -40.73 4.37
CA ILE A 99 -0.48 -40.82 5.38
C ILE A 99 -0.86 -41.84 6.47
N GLY A 100 -2.13 -41.84 6.89
CA GLY A 100 -2.67 -42.81 7.85
C GLY A 100 -2.61 -44.24 7.32
N LEU A 101 -2.96 -44.45 6.04
CA LEU A 101 -2.90 -45.76 5.39
C LEU A 101 -1.46 -46.29 5.30
N TYR A 102 -0.49 -45.46 4.90
CA TYR A 102 0.93 -45.86 4.89
C TYR A 102 1.42 -46.27 6.28
N SER A 103 0.98 -45.55 7.33
CA SER A 103 1.33 -45.91 8.70
C SER A 103 0.68 -47.21 9.17
N MET A 104 -0.51 -47.57 8.67
CA MET A 104 -1.17 -48.86 8.95
C MET A 104 -0.48 -50.03 8.24
N LEU A 105 0.03 -49.79 7.03
CA LEU A 105 0.80 -50.78 6.25
C LEU A 105 2.23 -51.00 6.79
N GLY A 106 2.57 -50.42 7.95
CA GLY A 106 3.86 -50.64 8.62
C GLY A 106 5.01 -49.75 8.12
N VAL A 107 4.75 -48.77 7.24
CA VAL A 107 5.80 -47.86 6.76
C VAL A 107 6.29 -46.98 7.91
N LYS A 108 7.62 -46.93 8.12
CA LYS A 108 8.21 -46.14 9.21
C LYS A 108 7.89 -44.66 8.99
N LYS A 109 7.50 -43.93 10.05
CA LYS A 109 7.23 -42.48 10.01
C LYS A 109 8.35 -41.67 9.34
N LYS A 110 9.62 -42.06 9.52
CA LYS A 110 10.79 -41.47 8.87
C LYS A 110 10.75 -41.58 7.34
N GLN A 111 10.31 -42.72 6.80
CA GLN A 111 10.20 -42.93 5.36
C GLN A 111 9.06 -42.10 4.77
N ILE A 112 7.91 -42.03 5.46
CA ILE A 112 6.78 -41.18 5.06
C ILE A 112 7.20 -39.69 5.05
N GLY A 113 7.93 -39.25 6.08
CA GLY A 113 8.49 -37.90 6.15
C GLY A 113 9.44 -37.59 5.00
N ARG A 114 10.39 -38.49 4.70
CA ARG A 114 11.30 -38.30 3.56
C ARG A 114 10.55 -38.24 2.23
N MET A 115 9.51 -39.06 2.07
CA MET A 115 8.66 -39.02 0.87
C MET A 115 7.99 -37.65 0.70
N LEU A 116 7.34 -37.12 1.75
CA LEU A 116 6.70 -35.79 1.69
C LEU A 116 7.72 -34.67 1.46
N PHE A 117 8.90 -34.77 2.05
CA PHE A 117 9.99 -33.83 1.83
C PHE A 117 10.39 -33.77 0.34
N TYR A 118 10.65 -34.92 -0.28
CA TYR A 118 11.02 -34.97 -1.70
C TYR A 118 9.90 -34.51 -2.62
N GLU A 119 8.64 -34.85 -2.32
CA GLU A 119 7.48 -34.35 -3.07
C GLU A 119 7.37 -32.82 -3.00
N THR A 120 7.57 -32.24 -1.81
CA THR A 120 7.47 -30.79 -1.61
C THR A 120 8.59 -30.05 -2.33
N ILE A 121 9.83 -30.55 -2.24
CA ILE A 121 10.98 -29.98 -2.95
C ILE A 121 10.82 -30.10 -4.46
N ALA A 122 10.43 -31.27 -4.98
CA ALA A 122 10.24 -31.46 -6.42
C ALA A 122 9.18 -30.51 -6.99
N MET A 123 8.04 -30.37 -6.29
CA MET A 123 6.99 -29.45 -6.68
C MET A 123 7.44 -27.98 -6.55
N GLY A 124 8.23 -27.64 -5.53
CA GLY A 124 8.81 -26.31 -5.35
C GLY A 124 9.77 -25.93 -6.47
N VAL A 125 10.67 -26.82 -6.87
CA VAL A 125 11.62 -26.59 -7.98
C VAL A 125 10.88 -26.40 -9.31
N LEU A 126 9.87 -27.23 -9.60
CA LEU A 126 9.03 -27.05 -10.79
C LEU A 126 8.27 -25.72 -10.74
N ALA A 127 7.73 -25.35 -9.57
CA ALA A 127 7.01 -24.09 -9.39
C ALA A 127 7.94 -22.88 -9.54
N LEU A 128 9.20 -23.01 -9.10
CA LEU A 128 10.23 -22.00 -9.27
C LEU A 128 10.52 -21.75 -10.75
N ALA A 129 10.77 -22.82 -11.52
CA ALA A 129 11.06 -22.72 -12.94
C ALA A 129 9.89 -22.09 -13.72
N VAL A 130 8.68 -22.58 -13.51
CA VAL A 130 7.47 -22.06 -14.19
C VAL A 130 7.15 -20.64 -13.72
N GLY A 131 7.28 -20.36 -12.42
CA GLY A 131 7.01 -19.04 -11.84
C GLY A 131 7.97 -17.97 -12.34
N ILE A 132 9.27 -18.26 -12.43
CA ILE A 132 10.25 -17.35 -13.04
C ILE A 132 9.96 -17.17 -14.53
N GLY A 133 9.64 -18.25 -15.25
CA GLY A 133 9.29 -18.18 -16.67
C GLY A 133 8.07 -17.27 -16.94
N LEU A 134 6.96 -17.51 -16.23
CA LEU A 134 5.76 -16.67 -16.32
C LEU A 134 6.02 -15.23 -15.84
N GLY A 135 6.77 -15.08 -14.75
CA GLY A 135 7.11 -13.79 -14.19
C GLY A 135 8.00 -12.96 -15.13
N ALA A 136 8.89 -13.60 -15.89
CA ALA A 136 9.71 -12.95 -16.92
C ALA A 136 8.88 -12.51 -18.12
N LEU A 137 7.87 -13.29 -18.53
CA LEU A 137 6.95 -12.88 -19.58
C LEU A 137 6.11 -11.68 -19.13
N LEU A 138 5.62 -11.69 -17.88
CA LEU A 138 4.77 -10.64 -17.34
C LEU A 138 5.55 -9.40 -16.87
N SER A 139 6.85 -9.49 -16.57
CA SER A 139 7.63 -8.38 -16.03
C SER A 139 7.59 -7.16 -16.96
N LYS A 140 7.72 -7.38 -18.28
CA LYS A 140 7.59 -6.31 -19.29
C LYS A 140 6.25 -5.62 -19.22
N PHE A 141 5.17 -6.39 -19.09
CA PHE A 141 3.81 -5.87 -19.02
C PHE A 141 3.64 -4.97 -17.78
N PHE A 142 4.12 -5.41 -16.61
CA PHE A 142 4.05 -4.59 -15.40
C PHE A 142 4.97 -3.36 -15.42
N ILE A 143 6.16 -3.46 -16.01
CA ILE A 143 7.05 -2.29 -16.20
C ILE A 143 6.39 -1.28 -17.13
N MET A 144 5.73 -1.72 -18.21
CA MET A 144 5.01 -0.84 -19.13
C MET A 144 3.86 -0.10 -18.44
N ILE A 145 3.08 -0.80 -17.61
CA ILE A 145 2.06 -0.17 -16.76
C ILE A 145 2.69 0.89 -15.85
N LEU A 146 3.81 0.55 -15.19
CA LEU A 146 4.49 1.47 -14.27
C LEU A 146 4.99 2.73 -14.98
N VAL A 147 5.67 2.59 -16.13
CA VAL A 147 6.17 3.73 -16.93
C VAL A 147 5.03 4.61 -17.42
N ASN A 148 3.93 4.01 -17.88
CA ASN A 148 2.74 4.75 -18.30
C ASN A 148 2.10 5.52 -17.13
N LEU A 149 2.01 4.90 -15.94
CA LEU A 149 1.51 5.57 -14.74
C LEU A 149 2.42 6.71 -14.26
N MET A 150 3.73 6.62 -14.52
CA MET A 150 4.69 7.70 -14.25
C MET A 150 4.62 8.85 -15.26
N GLY A 151 3.88 8.70 -16.36
CA GLY A 151 3.81 9.72 -17.42
C GLY A 151 5.12 9.88 -18.19
N SER A 152 5.98 8.85 -18.19
CA SER A 152 7.28 8.90 -18.87
C SER A 152 7.22 8.30 -20.27
N ALA A 153 7.80 8.98 -21.26
CA ALA A 153 7.82 8.55 -22.67
C ALA A 153 8.95 7.55 -22.99
N ILE A 154 9.39 6.75 -22.03
CA ILE A 154 10.48 5.80 -22.23
C ILE A 154 9.97 4.52 -22.91
N VAL A 155 10.63 4.13 -23.99
CA VAL A 155 10.40 2.83 -24.63
C VAL A 155 10.96 1.72 -23.72
N VAL A 156 10.05 0.95 -23.12
CA VAL A 156 10.40 -0.16 -22.23
C VAL A 156 11.06 -1.29 -23.03
N LYS A 157 12.36 -1.47 -22.83
CA LYS A 157 13.10 -2.59 -23.41
C LYS A 157 12.89 -3.84 -22.57
N PHE A 158 12.80 -5.00 -23.22
CA PHE A 158 12.75 -6.26 -22.51
C PHE A 158 14.12 -6.56 -21.91
N ALA A 159 14.26 -6.38 -20.60
CA ALA A 159 15.48 -6.68 -19.86
C ALA A 159 15.15 -7.62 -18.69
N ILE A 160 15.75 -8.81 -18.71
CA ILE A 160 15.67 -9.75 -17.60
C ILE A 160 16.88 -9.51 -16.70
N SER A 161 16.63 -9.11 -15.46
CA SER A 161 17.71 -8.89 -14.49
C SER A 161 18.19 -10.23 -13.91
N MET A 162 19.47 -10.56 -14.15
CA MET A 162 20.08 -11.75 -13.55
C MET A 162 20.07 -11.69 -12.02
N LYS A 163 20.18 -10.47 -11.43
CA LYS A 163 20.08 -10.27 -9.98
C LYS A 163 18.70 -10.69 -9.45
N ALA A 164 17.62 -10.36 -10.16
CA ALA A 164 16.26 -10.75 -9.80
C ALA A 164 16.05 -12.28 -9.83
N ILE A 165 16.64 -12.96 -10.83
CA ILE A 165 16.60 -14.43 -10.94
C ILE A 165 17.30 -15.06 -9.74
N ILE A 166 18.55 -14.67 -9.46
CA ILE A 166 19.36 -15.26 -8.39
C ILE A 166 18.70 -15.04 -7.03
N GLN A 167 18.22 -13.82 -6.76
CA GLN A 167 17.55 -13.51 -5.50
C GLN A 167 16.26 -14.32 -5.33
N THR A 168 15.43 -14.40 -6.37
CA THR A 168 14.19 -15.21 -6.33
C THR A 168 14.52 -16.68 -6.10
N PHE A 169 15.53 -17.20 -6.78
CA PHE A 169 15.98 -18.58 -6.63
C PHE A 169 16.38 -18.87 -5.18
N ILE A 170 17.27 -18.07 -4.59
CA ILE A 170 17.75 -18.26 -3.22
C ILE A 170 16.60 -18.19 -2.21
N VAL A 171 15.76 -17.15 -2.32
CA VAL A 171 14.67 -16.90 -1.38
C VAL A 171 13.65 -18.03 -1.39
N PHE A 172 13.20 -18.46 -2.57
CA PHE A 172 12.21 -19.54 -2.66
C PHE A 172 12.81 -20.91 -2.38
N LEU A 173 14.09 -21.14 -2.69
CA LEU A 173 14.78 -22.36 -2.27
C LEU A 173 14.77 -22.49 -0.73
N ILE A 174 15.09 -21.41 -0.01
CA ILE A 174 15.03 -21.38 1.46
C ILE A 174 13.59 -21.61 1.95
N LEU A 175 12.59 -20.94 1.36
CA LEU A 175 11.18 -21.13 1.75
C LEU A 175 10.69 -22.56 1.52
N PHE A 176 11.06 -23.18 0.39
CA PHE A 176 10.71 -24.56 0.09
C PHE A 176 11.42 -25.54 1.03
N LEU A 177 12.67 -25.28 1.41
CA LEU A 177 13.36 -26.07 2.44
C LEU A 177 12.65 -25.97 3.80
N ILE A 178 12.36 -24.76 4.27
CA ILE A 178 11.66 -24.53 5.55
C ILE A 178 10.30 -25.23 5.57
N THR A 179 9.51 -25.05 4.51
CA THR A 179 8.17 -25.65 4.41
C THR A 179 8.22 -27.18 4.27
N SER A 180 9.23 -27.72 3.59
CA SER A 180 9.45 -29.18 3.49
C SER A 180 9.85 -29.78 4.84
N ILE A 181 10.71 -29.11 5.61
CA ILE A 181 11.08 -29.53 6.98
C ILE A 181 9.85 -29.45 7.91
N HIS A 182 9.04 -28.40 7.78
CA HIS A 182 7.80 -28.30 8.55
C HIS A 182 6.83 -29.45 8.23
N GLY A 183 6.65 -29.77 6.95
CA GLY A 183 5.84 -30.93 6.51
C GLY A 183 6.36 -32.25 7.05
N TYR A 184 7.68 -32.44 7.08
CA TYR A 184 8.33 -33.60 7.70
C TYR A 184 8.02 -33.70 9.21
N SER A 185 8.17 -32.60 9.95
CA SER A 185 7.91 -32.55 11.41
C SER A 185 6.44 -32.84 11.76
N LEU A 186 5.52 -32.40 10.90
CA LEU A 186 4.08 -32.54 11.11
C LEU A 186 3.64 -34.02 11.24
N ILE A 187 4.28 -34.94 10.52
CA ILE A 187 4.00 -36.39 10.59
C ILE A 187 4.37 -36.98 11.95
N TYR A 188 5.41 -36.46 12.60
CA TYR A 188 5.85 -36.94 13.90
C TYR A 188 4.91 -36.48 15.03
N ARG A 189 4.29 -35.31 14.89
CA ARG A 189 3.40 -34.74 15.91
C ARG A 189 1.99 -35.32 15.92
N PHE A 190 1.45 -35.82 14.80
CA PHE A 190 0.09 -36.35 14.78
C PHE A 190 0.01 -37.79 15.32
N LYS A 191 -0.87 -38.01 16.32
CA LYS A 191 -1.26 -39.36 16.76
C LYS A 191 -2.18 -39.98 15.71
N LEU A 192 -1.97 -41.27 15.42
CA LEU A 192 -2.73 -42.02 14.41
C LEU A 192 -4.26 -41.95 14.65
N ILE A 193 -4.66 -41.93 15.93
CA ILE A 193 -6.08 -41.87 16.33
C ILE A 193 -6.73 -40.50 16.10
N GLU A 194 -5.96 -39.41 16.12
CA GLU A 194 -6.44 -38.05 15.82
C GLU A 194 -6.60 -37.82 14.32
N LEU A 195 -5.88 -38.57 13.48
CA LEU A 195 -6.04 -38.55 12.02
C LEU A 195 -7.41 -39.10 11.57
N PHE A 196 -7.95 -40.07 12.30
CA PHE A 196 -9.22 -40.74 11.95
C PHE A 196 -10.44 -40.22 12.72
N LYS A 197 -10.28 -39.71 13.96
CA LYS A 197 -11.41 -39.14 14.75
C LYS A 197 -11.71 -37.65 14.47
N ALA A 198 -10.96 -36.99 13.57
CA ALA A 198 -11.16 -35.57 13.27
C ALA A 198 -12.50 -35.25 12.57
N GLU A 199 -13.11 -36.22 11.87
CA GLU A 199 -14.41 -36.05 11.20
C GLU A 199 -15.62 -36.37 12.12
N SER A 200 -15.43 -37.05 13.26
CA SER A 200 -16.53 -37.66 14.03
C SER A 200 -16.82 -37.05 15.41
N LYS A 201 -16.14 -35.98 15.82
CA LYS A 201 -16.58 -35.22 17.02
C LYS A 201 -17.86 -34.46 16.66
N ALA A 202 -19.00 -35.05 16.99
CA ALA A 202 -20.29 -34.38 16.97
C ALA A 202 -20.21 -33.11 17.84
N GLU A 203 -20.12 -31.95 17.19
CA GLU A 203 -20.16 -30.66 17.86
C GLU A 203 -21.55 -30.50 18.52
N GLY A 204 -21.57 -30.29 19.84
CA GLY A 204 -22.82 -29.97 20.56
C GLY A 204 -23.49 -28.72 19.99
N GLU A 205 -24.76 -28.48 20.35
CA GLU A 205 -25.53 -27.38 19.76
C GLU A 205 -24.76 -26.05 19.81
N PRO A 206 -24.55 -25.36 18.67
CA PRO A 206 -23.80 -24.12 18.59
C PRO A 206 -24.25 -23.09 19.63
N LYS A 207 -23.46 -22.89 20.69
CA LYS A 207 -23.74 -21.82 21.65
C LYS A 207 -23.33 -20.48 21.02
N ALA A 208 -24.30 -19.55 20.98
CA ALA A 208 -24.08 -18.17 20.58
C ALA A 208 -24.22 -17.33 21.85
N SER A 209 -23.19 -16.59 22.22
CA SER A 209 -23.30 -15.61 23.31
C SER A 209 -23.92 -14.33 22.76
N ILE A 210 -25.06 -13.94 23.31
CA ILE A 210 -25.77 -12.71 22.93
C ILE A 210 -24.90 -11.48 23.23
N ILE A 211 -24.17 -11.52 24.36
CA ILE A 211 -23.27 -10.45 24.78
C ILE A 211 -22.17 -10.27 23.72
N LEU A 212 -21.53 -11.36 23.27
CA LEU A 212 -20.51 -11.28 22.21
C LEU A 212 -21.09 -10.83 20.87
N ALA A 213 -22.32 -11.21 20.55
CA ALA A 213 -23.00 -10.75 19.34
C ALA A 213 -23.19 -9.22 19.34
N VAL A 214 -23.74 -8.66 20.42
CA VAL A 214 -23.93 -7.21 20.55
C VAL A 214 -22.58 -6.49 20.60
N PHE A 215 -21.63 -7.01 21.37
CA PHE A 215 -20.28 -6.46 21.47
C PHE A 215 -19.58 -6.38 20.11
N SER A 216 -19.73 -7.39 19.24
CA SER A 216 -19.12 -7.37 17.90
C SER A 216 -19.64 -6.23 17.02
N VAL A 217 -20.94 -5.93 17.10
CA VAL A 217 -21.57 -4.84 16.33
C VAL A 217 -21.13 -3.49 16.88
N ILE A 218 -21.11 -3.34 18.21
CA ILE A 218 -20.64 -2.12 18.87
C ILE A 218 -19.17 -1.87 18.53
N LEU A 219 -18.30 -2.88 18.72
CA LEU A 219 -16.87 -2.76 18.46
C LEU A 219 -16.59 -2.40 16.99
N LEU A 220 -17.30 -3.02 16.04
CA LEU A 220 -17.17 -2.69 14.62
C LEU A 220 -17.63 -1.25 14.35
N SER A 221 -18.76 -0.84 14.90
CA SER A 221 -19.31 0.51 14.71
C SER A 221 -18.39 1.58 15.31
N VAL A 222 -17.84 1.34 16.50
CA VAL A 222 -16.87 2.24 17.15
C VAL A 222 -15.57 2.31 16.35
N ALA A 223 -15.05 1.19 15.84
CA ALA A 223 -13.87 1.20 14.98
C ALA A 223 -14.08 2.08 13.73
N TYR A 224 -15.24 1.97 13.07
CA TYR A 224 -15.57 2.84 11.93
C TYR A 224 -15.76 4.30 12.33
N ALA A 225 -16.41 4.59 13.47
CA ALA A 225 -16.56 5.97 13.95
C ALA A 225 -15.20 6.63 14.26
N VAL A 226 -14.29 5.89 14.92
CA VAL A 226 -12.92 6.38 15.20
C VAL A 226 -12.12 6.61 13.92
N SER A 227 -12.41 5.87 12.83
CA SER A 227 -11.74 6.05 11.55
C SER A 227 -11.95 7.44 10.95
N PHE A 228 -13.05 8.14 11.24
CA PHE A 228 -13.29 9.50 10.74
C PHE A 228 -12.45 10.55 11.46
N HIS A 229 -12.04 10.28 12.71
CA HIS A 229 -11.27 11.20 13.57
C HIS A 229 -9.83 10.70 13.77
N ILE A 230 -9.28 9.99 12.78
CA ILE A 230 -7.98 9.31 12.92
C ILE A 230 -6.81 10.28 13.12
N PHE A 231 -6.94 11.52 12.59
CA PHE A 231 -5.92 12.57 12.68
C PHE A 231 -6.00 13.39 13.97
N GLU A 232 -6.99 13.15 14.83
CA GLU A 232 -7.14 13.86 16.10
C GLU A 232 -6.44 13.10 17.25
N GLY A 233 -5.49 13.73 17.93
CA GLY A 233 -4.74 13.12 19.03
C GLY A 233 -3.70 12.09 18.57
N ASN A 234 -3.55 10.98 19.28
CA ASN A 234 -2.51 9.99 18.98
C ASN A 234 -2.88 9.12 17.76
N PHE A 235 -2.39 9.53 16.59
CA PHE A 235 -2.60 8.87 15.30
C PHE A 235 -2.27 7.37 15.33
N LEU A 236 -1.10 6.99 15.86
CA LEU A 236 -0.65 5.60 15.88
C LEU A 236 -1.59 4.71 16.70
N LEU A 237 -2.00 5.18 17.88
CA LEU A 237 -2.88 4.41 18.76
C LEU A 237 -4.27 4.21 18.13
N ARG A 238 -4.84 5.27 17.53
CA ARG A 238 -6.13 5.17 16.84
C ARG A 238 -6.06 4.27 15.61
N MET A 239 -5.00 4.37 14.81
CA MET A 239 -4.79 3.49 13.65
C MET A 239 -4.71 2.02 14.07
N MET A 240 -3.92 1.71 15.10
CA MET A 240 -3.84 0.35 15.64
C MET A 240 -5.20 -0.13 16.16
N PHE A 241 -5.95 0.73 16.86
CA PHE A 241 -7.29 0.40 17.34
C PHE A 241 -8.25 0.06 16.20
N VAL A 242 -8.29 0.85 15.13
CA VAL A 242 -9.15 0.59 13.96
C VAL A 242 -8.74 -0.73 13.28
N LEU A 243 -7.43 -0.96 13.09
CA LEU A 243 -6.92 -2.17 12.44
C LEU A 243 -7.23 -3.43 13.26
N PHE A 244 -6.81 -3.50 14.52
CA PHE A 244 -7.04 -4.69 15.35
C PHE A 244 -8.50 -4.83 15.76
N GLY A 245 -9.19 -3.72 16.04
CA GLY A 245 -10.60 -3.68 16.41
C GLY A 245 -11.49 -4.23 15.31
N SER A 246 -11.29 -3.84 14.05
CA SER A 246 -12.07 -4.35 12.91
C SER A 246 -11.84 -5.85 12.66
N ILE A 247 -10.60 -6.33 12.78
CA ILE A 247 -10.25 -7.76 12.65
C ILE A 247 -10.94 -8.58 13.75
N ILE A 248 -10.77 -8.18 15.02
CA ILE A 248 -11.35 -8.87 16.17
C ILE A 248 -12.88 -8.86 16.08
N ALA A 249 -13.47 -7.70 15.80
CA ALA A 249 -14.92 -7.55 15.65
C ALA A 249 -15.47 -8.48 14.57
N THR A 250 -14.79 -8.60 13.42
CA THR A 250 -15.22 -9.48 12.33
C THR A 250 -15.23 -10.95 12.73
N TYR A 251 -14.20 -11.43 13.44
CA TYR A 251 -14.18 -12.81 13.94
C TYR A 251 -15.31 -13.08 14.95
N ILE A 252 -15.59 -12.14 15.85
CA ILE A 252 -16.68 -12.27 16.82
C ILE A 252 -18.04 -12.22 16.10
N LEU A 253 -18.17 -11.38 15.07
CA LEU A 253 -19.39 -11.22 14.27
C LEU A 253 -19.79 -12.54 13.59
N PHE A 254 -18.87 -13.20 12.89
CA PHE A 254 -19.18 -14.49 12.25
C PHE A 254 -19.40 -15.62 13.27
N SER A 255 -18.65 -15.63 14.38
CA SER A 255 -18.74 -16.70 15.37
C SER A 255 -19.92 -16.58 16.34
N SER A 256 -20.46 -15.37 16.53
CA SER A 256 -21.51 -15.08 17.51
C SER A 256 -22.71 -14.35 16.91
N PHE A 257 -22.54 -13.22 16.22
CA PHE A 257 -23.66 -12.41 15.72
C PHE A 257 -24.48 -13.12 14.62
N ILE A 258 -23.84 -13.71 13.62
CA ILE A 258 -24.56 -14.44 12.56
C ILE A 258 -25.28 -15.67 13.14
N VAL A 259 -24.61 -16.39 14.05
CA VAL A 259 -25.20 -17.54 14.76
C VAL A 259 -26.41 -17.10 15.59
N PHE A 260 -26.33 -15.94 16.25
CA PHE A 260 -27.44 -15.33 16.98
C PHE A 260 -28.61 -14.97 16.05
N LEU A 261 -28.36 -14.37 14.89
CA LEU A 261 -29.40 -14.05 13.90
C LEU A 261 -30.14 -15.31 13.42
N ILE A 262 -29.41 -16.39 13.15
CA ILE A 262 -30.02 -17.67 12.75
C ILE A 262 -30.84 -18.27 13.89
N LYS A 263 -30.36 -18.21 15.14
CA LYS A 263 -31.15 -18.63 16.31
C LYS A 263 -32.39 -17.78 16.51
N LYS A 264 -32.31 -16.47 16.29
CA LYS A 264 -33.48 -15.57 16.33
C LYS A 264 -34.49 -15.94 15.24
N SER A 265 -34.03 -16.29 14.04
CA SER A 265 -34.89 -16.80 12.96
C SER A 265 -35.62 -18.08 13.36
N LYS A 266 -34.96 -19.00 14.09
CA LYS A 266 -35.56 -20.24 14.63
C LYS A 266 -36.71 -19.98 15.63
N LYS A 267 -36.73 -18.83 16.32
CA LYS A 267 -37.83 -18.46 17.23
C LYS A 267 -39.15 -18.15 16.51
N ASN A 268 -39.11 -17.77 15.22
CA ASN A 268 -40.33 -17.52 14.44
C ASN A 268 -40.94 -18.84 13.96
N LYS A 269 -41.74 -19.47 14.82
CA LYS A 269 -42.35 -20.80 14.59
C LYS A 269 -43.11 -20.87 13.25
N ARG A 270 -43.85 -19.82 12.87
CA ARG A 270 -44.64 -19.78 11.62
C ARG A 270 -43.76 -19.95 10.37
N LYS A 271 -42.56 -19.36 10.36
CA LYS A 271 -41.62 -19.48 9.23
C LYS A 271 -40.75 -20.74 9.35
N TYR A 272 -40.36 -21.11 10.56
CA TYR A 272 -39.48 -22.24 10.82
C TYR A 272 -40.10 -23.59 10.46
N TYR A 273 -41.38 -23.81 10.78
CA TYR A 273 -42.09 -25.07 10.48
C TYR A 273 -42.67 -25.13 9.06
N LYS A 274 -42.48 -24.10 8.22
CA LYS A 274 -43.01 -24.08 6.86
C LYS A 274 -42.06 -24.82 5.90
N GLY A 275 -42.49 -25.99 5.42
CA GLY A 275 -41.77 -26.78 4.42
C GLY A 275 -40.36 -27.20 4.85
N MET A 276 -39.37 -26.99 3.99
CA MET A 276 -37.97 -27.38 4.24
C MET A 276 -37.20 -26.45 5.20
N ASN A 277 -37.79 -25.33 5.65
CA ASN A 277 -37.11 -24.34 6.48
C ASN A 277 -36.54 -24.92 7.78
N ILE A 278 -37.19 -25.95 8.34
CA ILE A 278 -36.74 -26.62 9.56
C ILE A 278 -35.36 -27.27 9.37
N ILE A 279 -35.16 -27.96 8.24
CA ILE A 279 -33.92 -28.65 7.88
C ILE A 279 -32.88 -27.60 7.48
N SER A 280 -33.24 -26.68 6.57
CA SER A 280 -32.31 -25.68 6.03
C SER A 280 -31.77 -24.75 7.13
N THR A 281 -32.62 -24.23 8.01
CA THR A 281 -32.19 -23.33 9.09
C THR A 281 -31.30 -24.05 10.11
N SER A 282 -31.62 -25.31 10.41
CA SER A 282 -30.82 -26.11 11.35
C SER A 282 -29.46 -26.44 10.74
N GLN A 283 -29.40 -26.91 9.49
CA GLN A 283 -28.14 -27.16 8.79
C GLN A 283 -27.30 -25.89 8.63
N LEU A 284 -27.93 -24.74 8.34
CA LEU A 284 -27.25 -23.45 8.22
C LEU A 284 -26.59 -23.06 9.55
N LEU A 285 -27.27 -23.25 10.68
CA LEU A 285 -26.72 -22.94 12.01
C LEU A 285 -25.42 -23.70 12.29
N TYR A 286 -25.41 -25.01 12.07
CA TYR A 286 -24.22 -25.85 12.28
C TYR A 286 -23.12 -25.53 11.27
N ARG A 287 -23.45 -25.35 9.98
CA ARG A 287 -22.47 -25.04 8.93
C ARG A 287 -21.81 -23.67 9.12
N ILE A 288 -22.58 -22.64 9.49
CA ILE A 288 -22.00 -21.31 9.75
C ILE A 288 -21.14 -21.36 11.02
N LYS A 289 -21.58 -22.02 12.10
CA LYS A 289 -20.75 -22.11 13.31
C LYS A 289 -19.43 -22.84 13.04
N GLY A 290 -19.49 -24.00 12.38
CA GLY A 290 -18.30 -24.80 12.07
C GLY A 290 -17.33 -24.08 11.13
N ASN A 291 -17.83 -23.24 10.21
CA ASN A 291 -17.02 -22.49 9.25
C ASN A 291 -16.84 -21.01 9.58
N ALA A 292 -17.22 -20.55 10.78
CA ALA A 292 -17.22 -19.14 11.14
C ALA A 292 -15.84 -18.48 10.98
N ARG A 293 -14.77 -19.20 11.31
CA ARG A 293 -13.38 -18.73 11.13
C ARG A 293 -13.06 -18.52 9.65
N THR A 294 -13.40 -19.49 8.80
CA THR A 294 -13.17 -19.40 7.36
C THR A 294 -13.94 -18.23 6.73
N LEU A 295 -15.22 -18.06 7.11
CA LEU A 295 -16.03 -16.94 6.64
C LEU A 295 -15.45 -15.58 7.07
N ALA A 296 -15.01 -15.46 8.33
CA ALA A 296 -14.34 -14.25 8.81
C ALA A 296 -13.03 -13.98 8.07
N THR A 297 -12.21 -15.01 7.81
CA THR A 297 -10.97 -14.87 7.03
C THR A 297 -11.26 -14.39 5.61
N ILE A 298 -12.29 -14.92 4.95
CA ILE A 298 -12.70 -14.46 3.61
C ILE A 298 -13.10 -12.99 3.67
N ALA A 299 -13.95 -12.60 4.62
CA ALA A 299 -14.41 -11.22 4.75
C ALA A 299 -13.27 -10.23 5.01
N ILE A 300 -12.34 -10.56 5.93
CA ILE A 300 -11.17 -9.74 6.23
C ILE A 300 -10.26 -9.63 4.99
N LEU A 301 -10.01 -10.75 4.30
CA LEU A 301 -9.16 -10.74 3.12
C LEU A 301 -9.77 -9.85 2.02
N SER A 302 -11.08 -9.99 1.75
CA SER A 302 -11.79 -9.13 0.80
C SER A 302 -11.75 -7.65 1.20
N ALA A 303 -12.00 -7.34 2.47
CA ALA A 303 -11.96 -5.96 2.97
C ALA A 303 -10.56 -5.35 2.83
N THR A 304 -9.51 -6.09 3.20
CA THR A 304 -8.12 -5.66 3.03
C THR A 304 -7.78 -5.43 1.56
N THR A 305 -8.18 -6.33 0.65
CA THR A 305 -7.94 -6.16 -0.79
C THR A 305 -8.59 -4.89 -1.32
N ILE A 306 -9.87 -4.66 -1.03
CA ILE A 306 -10.59 -3.47 -1.48
C ILE A 306 -9.99 -2.20 -0.87
N THR A 307 -9.64 -2.23 0.41
CA THR A 307 -9.06 -1.07 1.12
C THR A 307 -7.69 -0.71 0.58
N THR A 308 -6.81 -1.70 0.35
CA THR A 308 -5.48 -1.46 -0.24
C THR A 308 -5.60 -0.91 -1.66
N MET A 309 -6.51 -1.44 -2.48
CA MET A 309 -6.74 -0.95 -3.83
C MET A 309 -7.31 0.49 -3.83
N GLY A 310 -8.30 0.76 -2.98
CA GLY A 310 -8.89 2.09 -2.83
C GLY A 310 -7.88 3.12 -2.30
N THR A 311 -7.04 2.71 -1.35
CA THR A 311 -5.94 3.53 -0.83
C THR A 311 -4.93 3.87 -1.93
N ALA A 312 -4.49 2.88 -2.71
CA ALA A 312 -3.55 3.11 -3.81
C ALA A 312 -4.13 4.07 -4.88
N ALA A 313 -5.38 3.87 -5.29
CA ALA A 313 -6.06 4.75 -6.25
C ALA A 313 -6.23 6.18 -5.70
N SER A 314 -6.62 6.31 -4.43
CA SER A 314 -6.78 7.60 -3.77
C SER A 314 -5.45 8.33 -3.64
N PHE A 315 -4.37 7.63 -3.27
CA PHE A 315 -3.03 8.21 -3.23
C PHE A 315 -2.60 8.71 -4.61
N TYR A 316 -2.82 7.93 -5.67
CA TYR A 316 -2.48 8.35 -7.03
C TYR A 316 -3.26 9.61 -7.44
N TYR A 317 -4.58 9.60 -7.30
CA TYR A 317 -5.43 10.73 -7.64
C TYR A 317 -5.08 12.00 -6.84
N GLN A 318 -4.89 11.85 -5.53
CA GLN A 318 -4.48 12.95 -4.66
C GLN A 318 -3.07 13.46 -5.00
N SER A 319 -2.15 12.58 -5.42
CA SER A 319 -0.82 13.01 -5.85
C SER A 319 -0.91 13.84 -7.12
N VAL A 320 -1.72 13.43 -8.11
CA VAL A 320 -1.92 14.19 -9.35
C VAL A 320 -2.53 15.56 -9.08
N ILE A 321 -3.59 15.65 -8.26
CA ILE A 321 -4.20 16.93 -7.89
C ILE A 321 -3.20 17.81 -7.14
N LYS A 322 -2.54 17.26 -6.11
CA LYS A 322 -1.59 18.04 -5.31
C LYS A 322 -0.40 18.50 -6.15
N THR A 323 0.12 17.69 -7.07
CA THR A 323 1.19 18.13 -7.96
C THR A 323 0.73 19.27 -8.86
N ARG A 324 -0.49 19.20 -9.43
CA ARG A 324 -1.06 20.30 -10.22
C ARG A 324 -1.26 21.57 -9.40
N ASP A 325 -1.67 21.44 -8.14
CA ASP A 325 -1.83 22.57 -7.24
C ASP A 325 -0.47 23.14 -6.77
N GLN A 326 0.55 22.30 -6.64
CA GLN A 326 1.91 22.69 -6.22
C GLN A 326 2.78 23.25 -7.35
N VAL A 327 2.41 22.96 -8.59
CA VAL A 327 3.13 23.35 -9.80
C VAL A 327 2.11 23.97 -10.77
N PRO A 328 1.68 25.22 -10.52
CA PRO A 328 0.61 25.85 -11.28
C PRO A 328 1.03 26.24 -12.71
N PHE A 329 2.33 26.23 -13.00
CA PHE A 329 2.90 26.53 -14.32
C PHE A 329 3.59 25.30 -14.91
N ASP A 330 3.41 25.07 -16.21
CA ASP A 330 4.02 23.94 -16.94
C ASP A 330 5.55 24.05 -17.01
N TYR A 331 6.06 25.29 -17.08
CA TYR A 331 7.48 25.62 -17.09
C TYR A 331 7.73 26.87 -16.24
N ALA A 332 8.83 26.87 -15.49
CA ALA A 332 9.33 28.04 -14.80
C ALA A 332 10.86 27.90 -14.69
N TYR A 333 11.59 29.01 -14.58
CA TYR A 333 13.05 29.05 -14.46
C TYR A 333 13.46 30.36 -13.80
N SER A 334 14.49 30.35 -12.96
CA SER A 334 15.05 31.58 -12.38
C SER A 334 16.33 31.98 -13.11
N HIS A 335 16.52 33.26 -13.44
CA HIS A 335 17.76 33.76 -14.01
C HIS A 335 18.19 35.08 -13.35
N ASN A 336 19.42 35.13 -12.83
CA ASN A 336 20.00 36.36 -12.25
C ASN A 336 21.15 36.94 -13.10
N GLN A 337 21.73 36.17 -14.03
CA GLN A 337 22.99 36.56 -14.71
C GLN A 337 22.97 36.45 -16.25
N TYR A 338 22.04 35.70 -16.84
CA TYR A 338 21.98 35.52 -18.29
C TYR A 338 20.76 36.24 -18.87
N LYS A 339 20.99 37.28 -19.68
CA LYS A 339 19.92 38.16 -20.21
C LYS A 339 19.14 37.60 -21.40
N ASP A 340 19.61 36.52 -22.04
CA ASP A 340 19.05 36.00 -23.30
C ASP A 340 18.37 34.61 -23.20
N ILE A 341 18.25 34.04 -21.99
CA ILE A 341 17.64 32.71 -21.79
C ILE A 341 16.18 32.68 -22.26
N ASP A 342 15.43 33.75 -22.02
CA ASP A 342 14.04 33.88 -22.45
C ASP A 342 13.85 33.61 -23.94
N ASN A 343 14.70 34.23 -24.78
CA ASN A 343 14.64 34.10 -26.23
C ASN A 343 14.98 32.68 -26.68
N GLU A 344 15.94 32.04 -26.01
CA GLU A 344 16.32 30.67 -26.29
C GLU A 344 15.18 29.70 -25.94
N ILE A 345 14.54 29.86 -24.78
CA ILE A 345 13.41 29.03 -24.34
C ILE A 345 12.22 29.19 -25.28
N GLU A 346 11.89 30.43 -25.66
CA GLU A 346 10.81 30.70 -26.62
C GLU A 346 11.10 30.05 -27.99
N SER A 347 12.34 30.11 -28.47
CA SER A 347 12.74 29.46 -29.72
C SER A 347 12.56 27.94 -29.67
N ILE A 348 12.83 27.31 -28.52
CA ILE A 348 12.66 25.87 -28.30
C ILE A 348 11.18 25.51 -28.24
N ILE A 349 10.36 26.29 -27.53
CA ILE A 349 8.91 26.07 -27.45
C ILE A 349 8.29 26.14 -28.84
N ASN A 350 8.61 27.18 -29.61
CA ASN A 350 8.08 27.39 -30.96
C ASN A 350 8.51 26.31 -31.97
N LYS A 351 9.60 25.58 -31.71
CA LYS A 351 10.05 24.46 -32.56
C LYS A 351 9.08 23.27 -32.53
N TYR A 352 8.25 23.16 -31.50
CA TYR A 352 7.28 22.07 -31.34
C TYR A 352 5.86 22.62 -31.44
N GLU A 353 5.20 22.43 -32.59
CA GLU A 353 3.87 23.01 -32.91
C GLU A 353 2.76 22.65 -31.91
N ASP A 354 2.91 21.53 -31.19
CA ASP A 354 1.97 21.09 -30.16
C ASP A 354 2.05 21.93 -28.86
N ASN A 355 3.15 22.66 -28.64
CA ASN A 355 3.41 23.43 -27.43
C ASN A 355 3.10 24.92 -27.63
N LYS A 356 1.81 25.28 -27.73
CA LYS A 356 1.39 26.69 -27.86
C LYS A 356 1.54 27.44 -26.53
N LEU A 357 2.37 28.49 -26.52
CA LEU A 357 2.51 29.40 -25.38
C LEU A 357 1.17 30.11 -25.12
N LYS A 358 0.59 29.90 -23.93
CA LYS A 358 -0.68 30.54 -23.54
C LYS A 358 -0.46 31.84 -22.78
N ASN A 359 0.45 31.83 -21.81
CA ASN A 359 0.77 32.96 -20.95
C ASN A 359 2.28 32.97 -20.67
N LYS A 360 2.86 34.17 -20.58
CA LYS A 360 4.23 34.43 -20.12
C LYS A 360 4.15 35.47 -19.00
N ILE A 361 4.84 35.21 -17.89
CA ILE A 361 4.91 36.12 -16.74
C ILE A 361 6.35 36.13 -16.27
N GLN A 362 6.81 37.31 -15.86
CA GLN A 362 8.10 37.48 -15.21
C GLN A 362 7.85 38.08 -13.83
N VAL A 363 8.40 37.45 -12.80
CA VAL A 363 8.16 37.82 -11.40
C VAL A 363 9.49 38.09 -10.71
N LYS A 364 9.59 39.28 -10.13
CA LYS A 364 10.72 39.65 -9.28
C LYS A 364 10.34 39.43 -7.82
N PHE A 365 11.20 38.79 -7.06
CA PHE A 365 10.99 38.56 -5.64
C PHE A 365 12.22 38.92 -4.83
N ILE A 366 11.96 39.24 -3.56
CA ILE A 366 12.98 39.58 -2.57
C ILE A 366 12.92 38.50 -1.49
N GLU A 367 14.05 37.85 -1.22
CA GLU A 367 14.14 36.87 -0.14
C GLU A 367 14.39 37.57 1.20
N LYS A 368 13.62 37.21 2.22
CA LYS A 368 13.74 37.81 3.54
C LYS A 368 13.23 36.91 4.65
N ASP A 369 13.86 36.97 5.81
CA ASP A 369 13.36 36.29 7.00
C ASP A 369 12.28 37.13 7.69
N ILE A 370 11.15 36.49 7.97
CA ILE A 370 10.02 37.09 8.69
C ILE A 370 9.61 36.20 9.86
N LYS A 371 8.95 36.79 10.85
CA LYS A 371 8.32 36.04 11.94
C LYS A 371 6.85 35.84 11.63
N LEU A 372 6.43 34.58 11.51
CA LEU A 372 5.05 34.18 11.22
C LEU A 372 4.42 33.48 12.42
N PRO A 373 3.10 33.58 12.63
CA PRO A 373 2.41 32.78 13.63
C PRO A 373 2.61 31.28 13.42
N ASN A 374 2.71 30.51 14.50
CA ASN A 374 2.79 29.05 14.39
C ASN A 374 1.45 28.47 13.91
N VAL A 375 1.49 27.76 12.79
CA VAL A 375 0.30 27.22 12.11
C VAL A 375 0.06 25.75 12.37
N ILE A 376 1.01 25.03 12.96
CA ILE A 376 0.93 23.58 13.16
C ILE A 376 0.01 23.30 14.35
N LYS A 377 -1.12 22.62 14.10
CA LYS A 377 -2.15 22.33 15.12
C LYS A 377 -1.66 21.45 16.28
N MET A 378 -0.54 20.75 16.10
CA MET A 378 0.08 19.85 17.08
C MET A 378 1.30 20.45 17.79
N ALA A 379 1.72 21.67 17.44
CA ALA A 379 2.84 22.33 18.11
C ALA A 379 2.42 22.87 19.48
N ASP A 380 3.36 22.93 20.42
CA ASP A 380 3.15 23.54 21.74
C ASP A 380 2.79 25.02 21.56
N LYS A 381 1.78 25.49 22.30
CA LYS A 381 1.28 26.88 22.22
C LYS A 381 2.29 27.94 22.68
N SER A 382 3.48 27.54 23.17
CA SER A 382 4.49 28.44 23.71
C SER A 382 5.35 29.14 22.65
N ASP A 383 5.39 28.63 21.41
CA ASP A 383 6.05 29.32 20.29
C ASP A 383 4.99 30.05 19.46
N GLU A 384 4.62 31.26 19.89
CA GLU A 384 3.61 32.07 19.20
C GLU A 384 4.06 32.49 17.79
N MET A 385 5.36 32.65 17.56
CA MET A 385 5.93 33.02 16.27
C MET A 385 7.17 32.20 15.90
N GLN A 386 7.26 31.81 14.62
CA GLN A 386 8.37 31.06 14.03
C GLN A 386 9.07 31.92 12.97
N GLU A 387 10.40 31.90 12.95
CA GLU A 387 11.18 32.50 11.86
C GLU A 387 11.10 31.63 10.60
N ALA A 388 10.75 32.25 9.48
CA ALA A 388 10.66 31.63 8.18
C ALA A 388 11.25 32.57 7.11
N SER A 389 12.11 32.03 6.25
CA SER A 389 12.54 32.71 5.04
C SER A 389 11.39 32.70 4.04
N VAL A 390 11.00 33.86 3.53
CA VAL A 390 9.91 34.04 2.57
C VAL A 390 10.38 34.81 1.35
N SER A 391 9.65 34.63 0.25
CA SER A 391 9.83 35.38 -0.99
C SER A 391 8.73 36.43 -1.10
N ILE A 392 9.10 37.70 -1.02
CA ILE A 392 8.17 38.84 -1.07
C ILE A 392 7.95 39.26 -2.52
N ILE A 393 6.70 39.43 -2.92
CA ILE A 393 6.29 39.96 -4.24
C ILE A 393 5.34 41.15 -4.08
N SER A 394 5.26 41.97 -5.12
CA SER A 394 4.35 43.12 -5.16
C SER A 394 2.92 42.69 -5.51
N GLU A 395 1.93 43.48 -5.08
CA GLU A 395 0.52 43.27 -5.40
C GLU A 395 0.25 43.32 -6.91
N SER A 396 0.95 44.19 -7.64
CA SER A 396 0.92 44.26 -9.11
C SER A 396 1.36 42.95 -9.77
N SER A 397 2.51 42.39 -9.36
CA SER A 397 2.98 41.09 -9.87
C SER A 397 2.03 39.96 -9.50
N PHE A 398 1.43 39.99 -8.31
CA PHE A 398 0.41 39.02 -7.93
C PHE A 398 -0.81 39.05 -8.88
N LYS A 399 -1.32 40.24 -9.22
CA LYS A 399 -2.48 40.39 -10.12
C LYS A 399 -2.19 39.83 -11.53
N GLU A 400 -0.96 39.95 -12.02
CA GLU A 400 -0.55 39.33 -13.28
C GLU A 400 -0.56 37.79 -13.20
N ILE A 401 -0.04 37.23 -12.10
CA ILE A 401 -0.05 35.79 -11.84
C ILE A 401 -1.49 35.27 -11.74
N ASP A 402 -2.35 35.92 -10.94
CA ASP A 402 -3.75 35.51 -10.73
C ASP A 402 -4.52 35.49 -12.05
N LYS A 403 -4.33 36.52 -12.89
CA LYS A 403 -4.92 36.63 -14.22
C LYS A 403 -4.45 35.52 -15.16
N ALA A 404 -3.16 35.23 -15.19
CA ALA A 404 -2.60 34.21 -16.07
C ALA A 404 -2.96 32.77 -15.65
N LEU A 405 -3.09 32.53 -14.35
CA LEU A 405 -3.60 31.26 -13.82
C LEU A 405 -5.13 31.14 -13.98
N ASN A 406 -5.80 32.21 -14.42
CA ASN A 406 -7.26 32.32 -14.48
C ASN A 406 -7.91 31.98 -13.12
N ASN A 407 -7.19 32.32 -12.06
CA ASN A 407 -7.67 32.25 -10.70
C ASN A 407 -8.56 33.49 -10.45
N LYS A 408 -9.44 33.39 -9.45
CA LYS A 408 -10.39 34.46 -9.09
C LYS A 408 -10.12 34.94 -7.67
N PHE A 409 -8.85 35.07 -7.29
CA PHE A 409 -8.51 35.38 -5.90
C PHE A 409 -8.79 36.85 -5.53
N ASN A 410 -8.81 37.76 -6.52
CA ASN A 410 -9.26 39.16 -6.45
C ASN A 410 -9.35 39.74 -5.03
N PHE A 411 -8.23 40.29 -4.54
CA PHE A 411 -8.20 41.08 -3.31
C PHE A 411 -7.41 42.38 -3.54
N GLU A 412 -7.70 43.38 -2.71
CA GLU A 412 -6.94 44.62 -2.60
C GLU A 412 -6.37 44.69 -1.18
N LEU A 413 -5.08 44.99 -1.06
CA LEU A 413 -4.40 45.09 0.23
C LEU A 413 -4.31 46.55 0.69
N LYS A 414 -4.47 46.78 2.00
CA LYS A 414 -4.06 48.05 2.63
C LYS A 414 -2.56 48.11 2.86
N ASP A 415 -2.06 49.28 3.29
CA ASP A 415 -0.62 49.53 3.49
C ASP A 415 0.01 48.62 4.56
N ASP A 416 -0.79 48.21 5.56
CA ASP A 416 -0.40 47.36 6.70
C ASP A 416 -0.87 45.90 6.56
N GLU A 417 -1.31 45.50 5.36
CA GLU A 417 -1.86 44.17 5.10
C GLU A 417 -0.95 43.35 4.17
N MET A 418 -0.94 42.03 4.38
CA MET A 418 -0.26 41.07 3.51
C MET A 418 -1.15 39.88 3.16
N ALA A 419 -0.90 39.28 2.00
CA ALA A 419 -1.43 37.96 1.66
C ALA A 419 -0.33 36.91 1.71
N TYR A 420 -0.65 35.74 2.27
CA TYR A 420 0.31 34.67 2.48
C TYR A 420 -0.05 33.41 1.68
N PHE A 421 0.96 32.85 1.00
CA PHE A 421 0.87 31.70 0.12
C PHE A 421 1.89 30.63 0.56
N PRO A 422 1.45 29.58 1.28
CA PRO A 422 2.34 28.54 1.75
C PRO A 422 2.81 27.63 0.62
N GLN A 423 4.01 27.07 0.79
CA GLN A 423 4.50 25.96 -0.07
C GLN A 423 3.67 24.67 0.10
N PHE A 424 3.16 24.46 1.32
CA PHE A 424 2.34 23.31 1.67
C PHE A 424 1.26 23.73 2.64
N PHE A 425 0.00 23.36 2.37
CA PHE A 425 -1.08 23.50 3.31
C PHE A 425 -1.86 22.19 3.43
N SER A 426 -2.21 21.83 4.66
CA SER A 426 -3.03 20.67 4.95
C SER A 426 -4.03 21.08 6.03
N PRO A 427 -5.34 21.16 5.71
CA PRO A 427 -6.36 21.50 6.71
C PRO A 427 -6.35 20.56 7.92
N ALA A 428 -5.88 19.33 7.75
CA ALA A 428 -5.76 18.34 8.83
C ALA A 428 -4.61 18.66 9.80
N LEU A 429 -3.53 19.30 9.35
CA LEU A 429 -2.31 19.54 10.14
C LEU A 429 -2.12 21.01 10.52
N MET A 430 -2.69 21.93 9.73
CA MET A 430 -2.45 23.37 9.85
C MET A 430 -3.75 24.14 10.06
N ARG A 431 -3.64 25.29 10.74
CA ARG A 431 -4.70 26.29 10.89
C ARG A 431 -4.47 27.46 9.93
N LYS A 432 -5.56 28.10 9.51
CA LYS A 432 -5.49 29.42 8.87
C LYS A 432 -5.25 30.46 9.96
N PHE A 433 -4.55 31.53 9.62
CA PHE A 433 -4.19 32.63 10.52
C PHE A 433 -4.53 34.00 9.92
N GLU A 434 -5.62 34.06 9.14
CA GLU A 434 -6.16 35.33 8.66
C GLU A 434 -6.54 36.22 9.86
N GLY A 435 -6.11 37.47 9.84
CA GLY A 435 -6.28 38.44 10.93
C GLY A 435 -5.18 38.42 12.00
N GLU A 436 -4.20 37.51 11.93
CA GLU A 436 -3.03 37.52 12.82
C GLU A 436 -1.90 38.39 12.26
N LYS A 437 -0.97 38.75 13.15
CA LYS A 437 0.16 39.63 12.83
C LYS A 437 1.39 38.82 12.44
N ALA A 438 2.08 39.28 11.41
CA ALA A 438 3.42 38.87 11.02
C ALA A 438 4.39 40.03 11.23
N ILE A 439 5.65 39.76 11.57
CA ILE A 439 6.66 40.80 11.78
C ILE A 439 7.73 40.70 10.69
N ILE A 440 7.95 41.82 10.00
CA ILE A 440 9.02 41.97 8.99
C ILE A 440 10.06 42.96 9.50
N ASN A 441 11.33 42.58 9.48
CA ASN A 441 12.43 43.46 9.90
C ASN A 441 12.97 44.28 8.72
N LEU A 442 12.73 45.59 8.71
CA LEU A 442 13.21 46.55 7.70
C LEU A 442 14.38 47.37 8.26
N ASN A 443 15.61 47.13 7.80
CA ASN A 443 16.78 47.97 8.10
C ASN A 443 16.95 48.29 9.62
N GLY A 444 16.62 47.33 10.50
CA GLY A 444 16.70 47.49 11.96
C GLY A 444 15.42 47.99 12.65
N GLN A 445 14.33 48.25 11.92
CA GLN A 445 12.99 48.54 12.45
C GLN A 445 12.02 47.39 12.12
N SER A 446 11.25 46.93 13.10
CA SER A 446 10.24 45.90 12.92
C SER A 446 8.91 46.54 12.51
N GLU A 447 8.38 46.20 11.34
CA GLU A 447 7.02 46.52 10.92
C GLU A 447 6.10 45.32 11.16
N GLU A 448 4.92 45.59 11.71
CA GLU A 448 3.86 44.60 11.90
C GLU A 448 2.89 44.65 10.71
N LEU A 449 2.69 43.50 10.07
CA LEU A 449 1.71 43.34 8.98
C LEU A 449 0.59 42.41 9.41
N THR A 450 -0.64 42.75 9.06
CA THR A 450 -1.81 41.91 9.29
C THR A 450 -2.03 40.98 8.11
N VAL A 451 -2.23 39.69 8.37
CA VAL A 451 -2.47 38.68 7.32
C VAL A 451 -3.93 38.80 6.87
N ALA A 452 -4.18 39.60 5.83
CA ALA A 452 -5.52 39.83 5.30
C ALA A 452 -6.08 38.62 4.55
N LYS A 453 -5.20 37.86 3.88
CA LYS A 453 -5.58 36.67 3.10
C LYS A 453 -4.60 35.52 3.25
N PHE A 454 -5.15 34.31 3.35
CA PHE A 454 -4.40 33.07 3.39
C PHE A 454 -4.81 32.14 2.24
N SER A 455 -3.86 31.78 1.39
CA SER A 455 -4.11 30.81 0.32
C SER A 455 -3.89 29.37 0.79
N GLU A 456 -4.72 28.44 0.31
CA GLU A 456 -4.52 27.00 0.51
C GLU A 456 -3.55 26.40 -0.52
N LYS A 457 -3.20 27.16 -1.56
CA LYS A 457 -2.37 26.73 -2.69
C LYS A 457 -1.17 27.66 -2.86
N PRO A 458 -0.02 27.13 -3.27
CA PRO A 458 1.13 27.96 -3.62
C PRO A 458 0.83 28.76 -4.90
N LEU A 459 1.44 29.94 -4.99
CA LEU A 459 1.26 30.85 -6.11
C LEU A 459 2.23 30.54 -7.27
N ILE A 460 3.45 30.13 -6.93
CA ILE A 460 4.56 29.80 -7.84
C ILE A 460 5.01 28.36 -7.52
N PRO A 461 5.63 27.61 -8.45
CA PRO A 461 6.06 26.25 -8.19
C PRO A 461 6.94 26.13 -6.94
N VAL A 462 6.57 25.20 -6.05
CA VAL A 462 7.13 25.07 -4.68
C VAL A 462 8.65 24.87 -4.61
N TYR A 463 9.29 24.46 -5.71
CA TYR A 463 10.73 24.23 -5.78
C TYR A 463 11.55 25.45 -6.27
N MET A 464 10.91 26.60 -6.52
CA MET A 464 11.58 27.80 -7.04
C MET A 464 11.78 28.90 -6.03
N THR A 465 10.81 29.08 -5.14
CA THR A 465 10.83 30.14 -4.13
C THR A 465 10.53 29.54 -2.77
N ASN A 466 10.86 30.29 -1.73
CA ASN A 466 10.30 30.03 -0.41
C ASN A 466 8.79 30.35 -0.39
N GLU A 467 8.17 30.29 0.79
CA GLU A 467 6.77 30.70 0.96
C GLU A 467 6.57 32.14 0.48
N ILE A 468 5.44 32.43 -0.17
CA ILE A 468 5.24 33.73 -0.82
C ILE A 468 4.42 34.66 0.04
N VAL A 469 4.91 35.89 0.18
CA VAL A 469 4.21 36.99 0.82
C VAL A 469 3.96 38.09 -0.20
N VAL A 470 2.69 38.45 -0.38
CA VAL A 470 2.29 39.58 -1.23
C VAL A 470 2.09 40.79 -0.35
N VAL A 471 2.76 41.88 -0.68
CA VAL A 471 2.61 43.19 -0.03
C VAL A 471 2.24 44.25 -1.06
N LYS A 472 1.73 45.38 -0.58
CA LYS A 472 1.40 46.53 -1.44
C LYS A 472 2.66 47.06 -2.15
N ASP A 473 2.48 47.57 -3.37
CA ASP A 473 3.58 48.03 -4.24
C ASP A 473 4.49 49.06 -3.55
N GLU A 474 3.94 49.95 -2.71
CA GLU A 474 4.71 50.95 -1.96
C GLU A 474 5.67 50.33 -0.94
N LEU A 475 5.22 49.31 -0.20
CA LEU A 475 6.05 48.60 0.77
C LEU A 475 7.10 47.74 0.07
N TYR A 476 6.73 47.09 -1.03
CA TYR A 476 7.67 46.35 -1.88
C TYR A 476 8.81 47.24 -2.39
N ASN A 477 8.50 48.46 -2.83
CA ASN A 477 9.51 49.42 -3.31
C ASN A 477 10.41 49.94 -2.19
N LYS A 478 9.94 50.04 -0.94
CA LYS A 478 10.80 50.35 0.22
C LYS A 478 11.76 49.22 0.58
N LEU A 479 11.35 47.97 0.32
CA LEU A 479 12.14 46.76 0.49
C LEU A 479 13.18 46.56 -0.63
N TYR A 480 13.05 47.30 -1.73
CA TYR A 480 13.86 47.16 -2.92
C TYR A 480 15.32 47.61 -2.71
N SER A 481 16.26 46.66 -2.86
CA SER A 481 17.70 46.92 -2.98
C SER A 481 18.25 46.02 -4.08
N GLU A 482 19.04 46.56 -5.02
CA GLU A 482 19.55 45.81 -6.20
C GLU A 482 20.34 44.54 -5.82
N ASP A 483 20.92 44.46 -4.63
CA ASP A 483 21.73 43.33 -4.16
C ASP A 483 20.92 42.08 -3.73
N ASN A 484 19.58 42.18 -3.57
CA ASN A 484 18.73 41.10 -3.02
C ASN A 484 17.70 40.54 -4.02
N LEU A 485 17.87 40.81 -5.32
CA LEU A 485 16.84 40.56 -6.32
C LEU A 485 17.05 39.26 -7.09
N THR A 486 16.03 38.41 -7.12
CA THR A 486 15.98 37.22 -7.98
C THR A 486 14.76 37.28 -8.89
N THR A 487 14.93 36.88 -10.15
CA THR A 487 13.87 36.91 -11.18
C THR A 487 13.51 35.49 -11.62
N ILE A 488 12.22 35.17 -11.62
CA ILE A 488 11.62 33.90 -12.13
C ILE A 488 10.71 34.18 -13.32
#